data_AF-A0AAV9Z7J4-F1
#
_entry.id   AF-A0AAV9Z7J4-F1
#
_cell.length_a   1.000
_cell.length_b   1.000
_cell.length_c   1.000
_cell.angle_alpha   90.00
_cell.angle_beta   90.00
_cell.angle_gamma   90.00
#
_symmetry.space_group_name_H-M   'P 1'
#
loop_
_entity.id
_entity.type
_entity.pdbx_description
1 polymer ?
#
loop_
_entity_poly.entity_id
_entity_poly.type
_entity_poly.pdbx_seq_one_letter_code
_entity_poly.pdbx_strand_id
1 'polypeptide(L)'
;MDLLPAVMPNRSISRDVKIAAVNLYEQDILTLKQILDCVGFSRRTFFRVLRLWRTTGNVVKPRERTGRLRIPHHDDIHYLLELIRNNPHYFLDER
;
A
#
# COMPACT_ATOMS: atom_id res chain seq x y z
N MET A 1 26.31 -22.88 18.48
CA MET A 1 26.41 -21.45 18.14
C MET A 1 25.05 -21.04 17.59
N ASP A 2 24.11 -20.80 18.49
CA ASP A 2 22.75 -20.41 18.13
C ASP A 2 22.76 -18.94 17.72
N LEU A 3 22.68 -18.71 16.41
CA LEU A 3 22.39 -17.39 15.87
C LEU A 3 20.93 -17.06 16.24
N LEU A 4 20.77 -16.32 17.33
CA LEU A 4 19.49 -15.69 17.69
C LEU A 4 18.95 -14.97 16.45
N PRO A 5 17.68 -15.17 16.06
CA PRO A 5 17.11 -14.47 14.94
C PRO A 5 17.16 -12.98 15.28
N ALA A 6 17.95 -12.22 14.51
CA ALA A 6 17.97 -10.78 14.60
C ALA A 6 16.53 -10.29 14.48
N VAL A 7 15.98 -9.77 15.58
CA VAL A 7 14.67 -9.11 15.58
C VAL A 7 14.83 -7.89 14.70
N MET A 8 14.48 -8.04 13.42
CA MET A 8 14.51 -6.92 12.50
C MET A 8 13.36 -6.01 12.94
N PRO A 9 13.64 -4.75 13.36
CA PRO A 9 12.57 -3.77 13.53
C PRO A 9 11.77 -3.73 12.24
N ASN A 10 10.46 -3.44 12.31
CA ASN A 10 9.55 -3.43 11.16
C ASN A 10 10.04 -2.46 10.07
N ARG A 11 11.01 -2.90 9.27
CA ARG A 11 11.69 -2.15 8.22
C ARG A 11 10.91 -2.42 6.95
N SER A 12 10.36 -1.36 6.38
CA SER A 12 9.67 -1.46 5.10
C SER A 12 10.66 -1.86 4.02
N ILE A 13 10.53 -3.06 3.48
CA ILE A 13 11.32 -3.49 2.32
C ILE A 13 10.88 -2.66 1.12
N SER A 14 11.86 -2.04 0.45
CA SER A 14 11.63 -1.10 -0.65
C SER A 14 10.94 -1.79 -1.84
N ARG A 15 10.31 -0.98 -2.69
CA ARG A 15 9.65 -1.47 -3.90
C ARG A 15 10.63 -2.15 -4.85
N ASP A 16 11.79 -1.55 -5.06
CA ASP A 16 12.76 -2.05 -6.04
C ASP A 16 13.36 -3.40 -5.62
N VAL A 17 13.60 -3.57 -4.32
CA VAL A 17 14.04 -4.85 -3.75
C VAL A 17 12.99 -5.95 -3.95
N LYS A 18 11.70 -5.63 -3.80
CA LYS A 18 10.61 -6.57 -4.13
C LYS A 18 10.60 -6.95 -5.60
N ILE A 19 10.78 -5.99 -6.51
CA ILE A 19 10.83 -6.24 -7.96
C ILE A 19 12.01 -7.16 -8.29
N ALA A 20 13.20 -6.84 -7.80
CA ALA A 20 14.39 -7.65 -8.02
C ALA A 20 14.22 -9.10 -7.51
N ALA A 21 13.68 -9.27 -6.31
CA ALA A 21 13.42 -10.60 -5.73
C ALA A 21 12.43 -11.42 -6.57
N VAL A 22 11.37 -10.80 -7.10
CA VAL A 22 10.40 -11.48 -7.98
C VAL A 22 11.04 -11.84 -9.31
N ASN A 23 11.79 -10.92 -9.93
CA ASN A 23 12.47 -11.17 -11.21
C ASN A 23 13.48 -12.32 -11.10
N LEU A 24 14.29 -12.34 -10.04
CA LEU A 24 15.25 -13.42 -9.78
C LEU A 24 14.57 -14.78 -9.64
N TYR A 25 13.38 -14.82 -9.04
CA TYR A 25 12.60 -16.04 -8.87
C TYR A 25 11.92 -16.49 -10.18
N GLU A 26 11.31 -15.57 -10.94
CA GLU A 26 10.62 -15.93 -12.19
C GLU A 26 11.58 -16.33 -13.31
N GLN A 27 12.81 -15.82 -13.29
CA GLN A 27 13.88 -16.19 -14.22
C GLN A 27 14.69 -17.41 -13.76
N ASP A 28 14.34 -17.99 -12.60
CA ASP A 28 15.03 -19.14 -11.99
C ASP A 28 16.56 -18.94 -11.82
N ILE A 29 17.00 -17.69 -11.61
CA ILE A 29 18.42 -17.35 -11.46
C ILE A 29 18.95 -17.80 -10.10
N LEU A 30 18.14 -17.64 -9.05
CA LEU A 30 18.48 -18.01 -7.69
C LEU A 30 17.38 -18.85 -7.07
N THR A 31 17.76 -19.77 -6.19
CA THR A 31 16.78 -20.53 -5.40
C THR A 31 16.03 -19.61 -4.45
N LEU A 32 14.78 -19.97 -4.12
CA LEU A 32 13.97 -19.21 -3.17
C LEU A 32 14.72 -18.94 -1.85
N LYS A 33 15.45 -19.94 -1.32
CA LYS A 33 16.18 -19.79 -0.06
C LYS A 33 17.24 -18.68 -0.15
N GLN A 34 18.04 -18.67 -1.21
CA GLN A 34 19.06 -17.65 -1.43
C GLN A 34 18.46 -16.25 -1.56
N ILE A 35 17.33 -16.12 -2.26
CA ILE A 35 16.63 -14.84 -2.41
C ILE A 35 16.13 -14.33 -1.05
N LEU A 36 15.51 -15.21 -0.25
CA LEU A 36 14.98 -14.83 1.07
C LEU A 36 16.10 -14.41 2.03
N ASP A 37 17.21 -15.16 2.05
CA ASP A 37 18.35 -14.88 2.92
C ASP A 37 19.04 -13.55 2.54
N CYS A 38 19.14 -13.25 1.25
CA CYS A 38 19.75 -12.00 0.75
C CYS A 38 18.87 -10.76 1.00
N VAL A 39 17.57 -10.86 0.71
CA VAL A 39 16.63 -9.73 0.75
C VAL A 39 16.05 -9.50 2.15
N GLY A 40 16.14 -10.48 3.05
CA GLY A 40 15.54 -10.43 4.37
C GLY A 40 14.02 -10.61 4.35
N PHE A 41 13.47 -11.28 3.33
CA PHE A 41 12.05 -11.62 3.31
C PHE A 41 11.76 -12.83 4.20
N SER A 42 10.61 -12.78 4.89
CA SER A 42 9.97 -14.02 5.29
C SER A 42 9.32 -14.69 4.07
N ARG A 43 9.36 -16.03 4.02
CA ARG A 43 8.73 -16.84 2.94
C ARG A 43 7.28 -16.41 2.67
N ARG A 44 6.51 -16.13 3.72
CA ARG A 44 5.12 -15.66 3.62
C ARG A 44 5.02 -14.29 2.92
N THR A 45 5.91 -13.36 3.23
CA THR A 45 5.94 -12.02 2.59
C THR A 45 6.24 -12.14 1.11
N PHE A 46 7.23 -12.97 0.75
CA PHE A 46 7.58 -13.22 -0.64
C PHE A 46 6.38 -13.72 -1.45
N PHE A 47 5.66 -14.74 -0.98
CA PHE A 47 4.49 -15.25 -1.72
C PHE A 47 3.33 -14.26 -1.80
N ARG A 48 3.15 -13.36 -0.82
CA ARG A 48 2.16 -12.27 -0.92
C ARG A 48 2.54 -11.28 -2.01
N VAL A 49 3.82 -10.93 -2.09
CA VAL A 49 4.36 -10.05 -3.15
C VAL A 49 4.26 -10.72 -4.51
N LEU A 50 4.66 -11.99 -4.64
CA LEU A 50 4.58 -12.75 -5.89
C LEU A 50 3.12 -12.89 -6.38
N ARG A 51 2.19 -13.17 -5.47
CA ARG A 51 0.76 -13.20 -5.82
C ARG A 51 0.29 -11.86 -6.34
N LEU A 52 0.63 -10.76 -5.66
CA LEU A 52 0.24 -9.42 -6.08
C LEU A 52 0.84 -9.07 -7.46
N TRP A 53 2.11 -9.41 -7.68
CA TRP A 53 2.79 -9.24 -8.96
C TRP A 53 2.04 -9.96 -10.08
N ARG A 54 1.73 -11.24 -9.91
CA ARG A 54 1.01 -12.03 -10.92
C ARG A 54 -0.42 -11.55 -11.16
N THR A 55 -1.07 -10.97 -10.17
CA THR A 55 -2.44 -10.46 -10.30
C THR A 55 -2.51 -9.04 -10.88
N THR A 56 -1.53 -8.18 -10.60
CA THR A 56 -1.63 -6.73 -10.86
C THR A 56 -0.46 -6.14 -11.64
N GLY A 57 0.62 -6.89 -11.87
CA GLY A 57 1.89 -6.36 -12.40
C GLY A 57 2.63 -5.43 -11.43
N ASN A 58 2.24 -5.38 -10.16
CA ASN A 58 2.86 -4.52 -9.16
C ASN A 58 3.21 -5.29 -7.89
N VAL A 59 4.24 -4.85 -7.18
CA VAL A 59 4.73 -5.48 -5.93
C VAL A 59 4.30 -4.73 -4.66
N VAL A 60 3.66 -3.58 -4.83
CA VAL A 60 3.10 -2.75 -3.76
C VAL A 60 1.61 -2.63 -3.98
N LYS A 61 0.82 -2.91 -2.94
CA LYS A 61 -0.64 -2.74 -3.01
C LYS A 61 -0.93 -1.23 -3.18
N PRO A 62 -1.79 -0.83 -4.12
CA PRO A 62 -2.26 0.55 -4.19
C PRO A 62 -2.81 0.98 -2.83
N ARG A 63 -2.56 2.24 -2.45
CA ARG A 63 -3.12 2.79 -1.22
C ARG A 63 -4.61 3.01 -1.45
N GLU A 64 -5.41 2.03 -1.04
CA GLU A 64 -6.86 2.19 -0.97
C GLU A 64 -7.18 3.26 0.08
N ARG A 65 -8.04 4.22 -0.27
CA ARG A 65 -8.58 5.16 0.72
C ARG A 65 -9.34 4.32 1.73
N THR A 66 -8.83 4.26 2.96
CA THR A 66 -9.47 3.54 4.05
C THR A 66 -10.51 4.45 4.68
N GLY A 67 -11.76 4.00 4.68
CA GLY A 67 -12.92 4.77 5.14
C GLY A 67 -14.14 4.44 4.29
N ARG A 68 -15.31 4.36 4.91
CA ARG A 68 -16.58 4.24 4.18
C ARG A 68 -16.76 5.53 3.38
N LEU A 69 -16.95 5.40 2.07
CA LEU A 69 -17.28 6.55 1.21
C LEU A 69 -18.57 7.17 1.74
N ARG A 70 -18.48 8.35 2.37
CA ARG A 70 -19.65 9.14 2.74
C ARG A 70 -20.00 9.94 1.50
N ILE A 71 -21.00 9.49 0.76
CA ILE A 71 -21.55 10.23 -0.38
C ILE A 71 -22.36 11.38 0.24
N PRO A 72 -21.96 12.65 0.04
CA PRO A 72 -22.84 13.77 0.42
C PRO A 72 -24.13 13.67 -0.38
N HIS A 73 -25.29 13.84 0.28
CA HIS A 73 -26.58 13.79 -0.39
C HIS A 73 -26.62 14.90 -1.44
N HIS A 74 -27.15 14.61 -2.63
CA HIS A 74 -27.10 15.57 -3.74
C HIS A 74 -27.76 16.91 -3.38
N ASP A 75 -28.85 16.84 -2.62
CA ASP A 75 -29.60 18.01 -2.15
C ASP A 75 -28.78 18.86 -1.17
N ASP A 76 -27.98 18.23 -0.30
CA ASP A 76 -27.10 18.95 0.64
C ASP A 76 -26.04 19.76 -0.13
N ILE A 77 -25.52 19.21 -1.23
CA ILE A 77 -24.54 19.90 -2.08
C ILE A 77 -25.18 21.10 -2.75
N HIS A 78 -26.38 20.94 -3.32
CA HIS A 78 -27.09 22.05 -3.95
C HIS A 78 -27.43 23.15 -2.97
N TYR A 79 -27.92 22.77 -1.77
CA TYR A 79 -28.17 23.71 -0.68
C TYR A 79 -26.91 24.48 -0.28
N LEU A 80 -25.78 23.79 -0.09
CA LEU A 80 -24.50 24.43 0.26
C LEU A 80 -24.02 25.39 -0.85
N LEU A 81 -24.19 25.00 -2.12
CA LEU A 81 -23.82 25.85 -3.26
C LEU A 81 -24.71 27.10 -3.34
N GLU A 82 -26.01 26.97 -3.12
CA GLU A 82 -26.93 28.11 -3.06
C GLU A 82 -26.62 29.03 -1.88
N LEU A 83 -26.33 28.45 -0.71
CA LEU A 83 -25.98 29.19 0.50
C LEU A 83 -24.72 30.04 0.30
N ILE A 84 -23.66 29.45 -0.27
CA ILE A 84 -22.40 30.15 -0.58
C ILE A 84 -22.60 31.24 -1.64
N ARG A 85 -23.42 30.97 -2.68
CA ARG A 85 -23.71 31.97 -3.73
C ARG A 85 -24.43 33.19 -3.18
N ASN A 86 -25.40 32.97 -2.29
CA ASN A 86 -26.20 34.03 -1.71
C ASN A 86 -25.44 34.81 -0.63
N ASN A 87 -24.49 34.16 0.05
CA ASN A 87 -23.72 34.77 1.13
C ASN A 87 -22.24 34.35 1.03
N PRO A 88 -21.45 34.99 0.14
CA PRO A 88 -20.08 34.58 -0.15
C PRO A 88 -19.10 34.78 1.01
N HIS A 89 -19.53 35.49 2.06
CA HIS A 89 -18.74 35.73 3.28
C HIS A 89 -19.07 34.75 4.40
N TYR A 90 -20.02 33.82 4.22
CA TYR A 90 -20.28 32.78 5.19
C TYR A 90 -19.08 31.85 5.25
N PHE A 91 -18.27 32.00 6.29
CA PHE A 91 -17.29 30.99 6.66
C PHE A 91 -18.05 29.83 7.30
N LEU A 92 -17.71 28.59 6.92
CA LEU A 92 -18.29 27.35 7.46
C LEU A 92 -17.87 27.08 8.92
N ASP A 93 -17.63 28.12 9.70
CA ASP A 93 -17.24 28.07 11.10
C ASP A 93 -18.07 29.09 11.89
N GLU A 94 -19.35 28.78 12.05
CA GLU A 94 -20.16 29.35 13.13
C GLU A 94 -20.12 28.34 14.27
N ARG A 95 -19.33 28.66 15.29
CA ARG A 95 -19.46 28.07 16.63
C ARG A 95 -20.51 28.81 17.43
#